data_AF-A0A3A9ZSK4-F1
#
_entry.id   AF-A0A3A9ZSK4-F1
#
_cell.length_a   1.000
_cell.length_b   1.000
_cell.length_c   1.000
_cell.angle_alpha   90.00
_cell.angle_beta   90.00
_cell.angle_gamma   90.00
#
_symmetry.space_group_name_H-M   'P 1'
#
loop_
_entity.id
_entity.type
_entity.pdbx_description
1 polymer ?
#
loop_
_entity_poly.entity_id
_entity_poly.type
_entity_poly.pdbx_seq_one_letter_code
_entity_poly.pdbx_strand_id
1 'polypeptide(L)'
;MTVLSPPRPAVIDRALRDAKRWCAGHTIEDRPALVHAVRVAVTIGDHAPTAPAEVVVAALLHDAPDLVPKGMDIYQVLTSSYGYEVSRIIAALHAEHQALDAPDPPIRVEDYPVLLASTADKIVALTSLWRRARATGDVTAFLTRRPVLCGLLPHFRAFQQAARVWVPASMSAHLDAALAQLERAAAAGAR
;
A
#
# COMPACT_ATOMS: atom_id res chain seq x y z
N MET A 1 9.37 15.61 -10.85
CA MET A 1 8.53 16.32 -9.86
C MET A 1 7.44 15.36 -9.46
N THR A 2 7.18 15.13 -8.17
CA THR A 2 6.18 14.16 -7.70
C THR A 2 4.87 14.85 -7.32
N VAL A 3 3.79 14.10 -7.12
CA VAL A 3 2.50 14.61 -6.60
C VAL A 3 2.61 15.30 -5.23
N LEU A 4 3.71 15.06 -4.50
CA LEU A 4 4.02 15.69 -3.22
C LEU A 4 4.94 16.91 -3.35
N SER A 5 5.39 17.27 -4.56
CA SER A 5 6.25 18.43 -4.77
C SER A 5 5.41 19.73 -4.81
N PRO A 6 5.87 20.85 -4.22
CA PRO A 6 5.18 22.13 -4.37
C PRO A 6 5.17 22.63 -5.83
N PRO A 7 4.14 23.38 -6.26
CA PRO A 7 2.90 23.66 -5.52
C PRO A 7 2.01 22.41 -5.45
N ARG A 8 1.48 22.11 -4.26
CA ARG A 8 0.55 20.99 -4.01
C ARG A 8 -0.68 21.47 -3.24
N PRO A 9 -1.82 20.75 -3.32
CA PRO A 9 -3.02 21.09 -2.57
C PRO A 9 -2.78 21.17 -1.05
N ALA A 10 -3.40 22.15 -0.38
CA ALA A 10 -3.25 22.38 1.07
C ALA A 10 -3.71 21.19 1.92
N VAL A 11 -4.63 20.36 1.41
CA VAL A 11 -5.08 19.13 2.06
C VAL A 11 -3.95 18.09 2.15
N ILE A 12 -3.09 18.01 1.12
CA ILE A 12 -1.91 17.14 1.10
C ILE A 12 -0.85 17.65 2.08
N ASP A 13 -0.68 18.97 2.23
CA ASP A 13 0.19 19.55 3.25
C ASP A 13 -0.23 19.16 4.67
N ARG A 14 -1.53 19.17 4.94
CA ARG A 14 -2.09 18.73 6.21
C ARG A 14 -1.87 17.24 6.43
N ALA A 15 -2.19 16.42 5.43
CA ALA A 15 -1.99 14.97 5.47
C ALA A 15 -0.53 14.60 5.73
N LEU A 16 0.45 15.28 5.12
CA LEU A 16 1.86 15.04 5.38
C LEU A 16 2.26 15.34 6.83
N ARG A 17 1.70 16.38 7.45
CA ARG A 17 1.96 16.69 8.87
C ARG A 17 1.37 15.62 9.78
N ASP A 18 0.16 15.18 9.50
CA ASP A 18 -0.51 14.15 10.30
C ASP A 18 0.15 12.78 10.10
N ALA A 19 0.51 12.41 8.86
CA ALA A 19 1.30 11.22 8.57
C ALA A 19 2.63 11.24 9.35
N LYS A 20 3.35 12.38 9.37
CA LYS A 20 4.59 12.51 10.16
C LYS A 20 4.36 12.27 11.65
N ARG A 21 3.24 12.78 12.19
CA ARG A 21 2.88 12.62 13.60
C ARG A 21 2.49 11.17 13.92
N TRP A 22 1.60 10.57 13.14
CA TRP A 22 1.07 9.23 13.41
C TRP A 22 2.06 8.11 13.08
N CYS A 23 2.95 8.31 12.11
CA CYS A 23 4.02 7.36 11.81
C CYS A 23 5.21 7.44 12.78
N ALA A 24 5.26 8.43 13.68
CA ALA A 24 6.43 8.67 14.53
C ALA A 24 6.67 7.48 15.48
N GLY A 25 7.88 6.89 15.42
CA GLY A 25 8.24 5.73 16.24
C GLY A 25 7.75 4.39 15.71
N HIS A 26 6.98 4.38 14.61
CA HIS A 26 6.49 3.16 13.99
C HIS A 26 7.37 2.70 12.82
N THR A 27 7.37 1.39 12.61
CA THR A 27 8.07 0.76 11.50
C THR A 27 7.14 -0.13 10.70
N ILE A 28 7.24 -0.05 9.37
CA ILE A 28 6.58 -0.92 8.41
C ILE A 28 7.70 -1.48 7.53
N GLU A 29 7.73 -2.81 7.38
CA GLU A 29 8.76 -3.52 6.60
C GLU A 29 10.21 -3.21 7.01
N ASP A 30 10.47 -3.14 8.31
CA ASP A 30 11.76 -2.77 8.92
C ASP A 30 12.24 -1.36 8.53
N ARG A 31 11.34 -0.46 8.14
CA ARG A 31 11.63 0.94 7.79
C ARG A 31 10.69 1.89 8.50
N PRO A 32 11.04 3.18 8.67
CA PRO A 32 10.12 4.16 9.23
C PRO A 32 8.81 4.21 8.43
N ALA A 33 7.67 4.10 9.13
CA ALA A 33 6.34 4.01 8.51
C ALA A 33 6.04 5.18 7.55
N LEU A 34 6.52 6.39 7.87
CA LEU A 34 6.36 7.57 7.01
C LEU A 34 6.95 7.36 5.61
N VAL A 35 8.04 6.60 5.48
CA VAL A 35 8.68 6.32 4.19
C VAL A 35 7.78 5.43 3.33
N HIS A 36 7.04 4.51 3.94
CA HIS A 36 6.06 3.66 3.26
C HIS A 36 4.91 4.53 2.71
N ALA A 37 4.19 5.22 3.60
CA ALA A 37 3.08 6.10 3.23
C ALA A 37 3.45 7.12 2.12
N VAL A 38 4.60 7.78 2.23
CA VAL A 38 5.08 8.73 1.20
C VAL A 38 5.31 8.04 -0.14
N ARG A 39 5.88 6.82 -0.15
CA ARG A 39 6.08 6.07 -1.39
C ARG A 39 4.78 5.66 -2.03
N VAL A 40 3.78 5.22 -1.25
CA VAL A 40 2.46 4.85 -1.79
C VAL A 40 1.83 6.05 -2.51
N ALA A 41 1.84 7.23 -1.87
CA ALA A 41 1.33 8.45 -2.47
C ALA A 41 2.10 8.86 -3.74
N VAL A 42 3.42 8.74 -3.75
CA VAL A 42 4.24 9.00 -4.95
C VAL A 42 3.92 8.00 -6.07
N THR A 43 3.77 6.71 -5.74
CA THR A 43 3.39 5.67 -6.72
C THR A 43 2.04 5.97 -7.37
N ILE A 44 1.06 6.51 -6.63
CA ILE A 44 -0.19 7.00 -7.24
C ILE A 44 0.10 8.13 -8.23
N GLY A 45 0.88 9.14 -7.84
CA GLY A 45 1.22 10.27 -8.71
C GLY A 45 1.96 9.86 -9.98
N ASP A 46 2.86 8.89 -9.88
CA ASP A 46 3.67 8.40 -11.01
C ASP A 46 2.84 7.63 -12.04
N HIS A 47 1.82 6.90 -11.59
CA HIS A 47 0.98 6.04 -12.45
C HIS A 47 -0.37 6.65 -12.83
N ALA A 48 -0.91 7.53 -11.98
CA ALA A 48 -2.20 8.19 -12.11
C ALA A 48 -2.08 9.68 -11.76
N PRO A 49 -1.41 10.49 -12.60
CA PRO A 49 -1.11 11.90 -12.30
C PRO A 49 -2.36 12.78 -12.16
N THR A 50 -3.51 12.33 -12.66
CA THR A 50 -4.81 13.00 -12.54
C THR A 50 -5.68 12.45 -11.40
N ALA A 51 -5.12 11.61 -10.52
CA ALA A 51 -5.85 11.07 -9.38
C ALA A 51 -6.37 12.21 -8.47
N PRO A 52 -7.59 12.10 -7.95
CA PRO A 52 -8.12 13.08 -6.99
C PRO A 52 -7.22 13.21 -5.76
N ALA A 53 -7.17 14.41 -5.17
CA ALA A 53 -6.34 14.68 -4.00
C ALA A 53 -6.72 13.78 -2.81
N GLU A 54 -7.99 13.41 -2.71
CA GLU A 54 -8.55 12.49 -1.72
C GLU A 54 -7.86 11.13 -1.76
N VAL A 55 -7.55 10.60 -2.96
CA VAL A 55 -6.86 9.31 -3.11
C VAL A 55 -5.40 9.41 -2.64
N VAL A 56 -4.73 10.52 -2.97
CA VAL A 56 -3.36 10.79 -2.52
C VAL A 56 -3.29 10.96 -1.01
N VAL A 57 -4.26 11.67 -0.42
CA VAL A 57 -4.39 11.84 1.04
C VAL A 57 -4.69 10.51 1.72
N ALA A 58 -5.63 9.73 1.18
CA ALA A 58 -5.96 8.41 1.70
C ALA A 58 -4.72 7.51 1.70
N ALA A 59 -3.93 7.50 0.61
CA ALA A 59 -2.68 6.75 0.55
C ALA A 59 -1.63 7.20 1.57
N LEU A 60 -1.49 8.51 1.83
CA LEU A 60 -0.59 9.01 2.87
C LEU A 60 -0.99 8.59 4.28
N LEU A 61 -2.28 8.34 4.51
CA LEU A 61 -2.86 8.11 5.84
C LEU A 61 -3.42 6.69 5.99
N HIS A 62 -3.23 5.80 5.02
CA HIS A 62 -3.95 4.52 4.97
C HIS A 62 -3.63 3.61 6.16
N ASP A 63 -2.39 3.63 6.65
CA ASP A 63 -1.97 2.88 7.84
C ASP A 63 -2.43 3.52 9.16
N ALA A 64 -2.98 4.73 9.14
CA ALA A 64 -3.32 5.45 10.38
C ALA A 64 -4.16 4.63 11.38
N PRO A 65 -5.17 3.82 10.96
CA PRO A 65 -5.93 2.99 11.89
C PRO A 65 -5.08 2.03 12.73
N ASP A 66 -3.94 1.57 12.20
CA ASP A 66 -3.02 0.65 12.88
C ASP A 66 -1.92 1.37 13.67
N LEU A 67 -1.71 2.67 13.42
CA LEU A 67 -0.61 3.44 14.00
C LEU A 67 -1.04 4.38 15.13
N VAL A 68 -2.30 4.84 15.14
CA VAL A 68 -2.77 5.76 16.18
C VAL A 68 -3.11 5.03 17.49
N PRO A 69 -3.13 5.72 18.65
CA PRO A 69 -3.51 5.10 19.92
C PRO A 69 -4.93 4.51 19.89
N LYS A 70 -5.10 3.31 20.47
CA LYS A 70 -6.35 2.50 20.45
C LYS A 70 -7.61 3.16 21.04
N GLY A 71 -7.51 4.34 21.65
CA GLY A 71 -8.64 5.11 22.18
C GLY A 71 -9.10 6.26 21.29
N MET A 72 -8.45 6.46 20.13
CA MET A 72 -8.81 7.51 19.18
C MET A 72 -9.79 6.97 18.14
N ASP A 73 -10.94 7.62 17.96
CA ASP A 73 -11.82 7.38 16.81
C ASP A 73 -11.19 8.00 15.55
N ILE A 74 -10.31 7.23 14.92
CA ILE A 74 -9.56 7.69 13.76
C ILE A 74 -10.46 8.02 12.57
N TYR A 75 -11.55 7.29 12.37
CA TYR A 75 -12.44 7.51 11.23
C TYR A 75 -13.27 8.79 11.41
N GLN A 76 -13.66 9.12 12.64
CA GLN A 76 -14.26 10.43 12.93
C GLN A 76 -13.27 11.57 12.67
N VAL A 77 -12.02 11.43 13.10
CA VAL A 77 -10.95 12.42 12.87
C VAL A 77 -10.69 12.61 11.38
N LEU A 78 -10.60 11.52 10.63
CA LEU A 78 -10.38 11.52 9.18
C LEU A 78 -11.56 12.21 8.46
N THR A 79 -12.80 11.83 8.78
CA THR A 79 -14.00 12.42 8.20
C THR A 79 -14.07 13.93 8.45
N SER A 80 -13.78 14.36 9.68
CA SER A 80 -13.85 15.77 10.08
C SER A 80 -12.74 16.62 9.45
N SER A 81 -11.56 16.02 9.24
CA SER A 81 -10.36 16.76 8.82
C SER A 81 -10.11 16.74 7.31
N TYR A 82 -10.57 15.69 6.63
CA TYR A 82 -10.27 15.36 5.25
C TYR A 82 -11.51 15.02 4.40
N GLY A 83 -12.68 14.89 5.02
CA GLY A 83 -13.93 14.55 4.35
C GLY A 83 -14.24 13.04 4.36
N TYR A 84 -15.51 12.74 4.07
CA TYR A 84 -16.03 11.38 4.08
C TYR A 84 -15.28 10.44 3.14
N GLU A 85 -14.94 10.90 1.93
CA GLU A 85 -14.32 10.05 0.90
C GLU A 85 -12.95 9.52 1.34
N VAL A 86 -12.12 10.35 1.98
CA VAL A 86 -10.82 9.91 2.52
C VAL A 86 -11.02 8.85 3.60
N SER A 87 -11.96 9.08 4.53
CA SER A 87 -12.26 8.12 5.59
C SER A 87 -12.76 6.79 5.04
N ARG A 88 -13.63 6.83 4.03
CA ARG A 88 -14.20 5.67 3.34
C ARG A 88 -13.13 4.83 2.64
N ILE A 89 -12.21 5.48 1.91
CA ILE A 89 -11.10 4.80 1.23
C ILE A 89 -10.20 4.12 2.28
N ILE A 90 -9.81 4.84 3.33
CA ILE A 90 -8.94 4.28 4.39
C ILE A 90 -9.62 3.12 5.11
N ALA A 91 -10.93 3.22 5.39
CA ALA A 91 -11.68 2.11 6.00
C ALA A 91 -11.70 0.87 5.10
N ALA A 92 -11.85 1.04 3.79
CA ALA A 92 -11.81 -0.07 2.84
C ALA A 92 -10.42 -0.72 2.75
N LEU A 93 -9.35 0.08 2.75
CA LEU A 93 -7.97 -0.44 2.77
C LEU A 93 -7.65 -1.18 4.07
N HIS A 94 -8.06 -0.63 5.21
CA HIS A 94 -7.87 -1.29 6.50
C HIS A 94 -8.64 -2.62 6.59
N ALA A 95 -9.88 -2.65 6.09
CA ALA A 95 -10.65 -3.89 6.00
C ALA A 95 -10.01 -4.93 5.06
N GLU A 96 -9.39 -4.49 3.97
CA GLU A 96 -8.60 -5.36 3.09
C GLU A 96 -7.39 -5.95 3.82
N HIS A 97 -6.62 -5.11 4.53
CA HIS A 97 -5.46 -5.57 5.32
C HIS A 97 -5.86 -6.60 6.37
N GLN A 98 -6.97 -6.37 7.09
CA GLN A 98 -7.51 -7.33 8.07
C GLN A 98 -7.97 -8.64 7.42
N ALA A 99 -8.52 -8.58 6.20
CA ALA A 99 -8.98 -9.76 5.50
C ALA A 99 -7.83 -10.69 5.08
N LEU A 100 -6.60 -10.17 4.92
CA LEU A 100 -5.43 -10.99 4.56
C LEU A 100 -5.06 -12.03 5.63
N ASP A 101 -5.53 -11.86 6.87
CA ASP A 101 -5.37 -12.85 7.95
C ASP A 101 -6.42 -13.99 7.89
N ALA A 102 -7.46 -13.85 7.06
CA ALA A 102 -8.51 -14.85 6.88
C ALA A 102 -8.20 -15.80 5.70
N PRO A 103 -8.74 -17.03 5.70
CA PRO A 103 -8.74 -17.88 4.52
C PRO A 103 -9.48 -17.21 3.36
N ASP A 104 -8.93 -17.32 2.14
CA ASP A 104 -9.53 -16.84 0.89
C ASP A 104 -10.04 -15.39 0.94
N PRO A 105 -9.17 -14.39 1.17
CA PRO A 105 -9.57 -12.99 1.25
C PRO A 105 -10.27 -12.53 -0.03
N PRO A 106 -11.38 -11.77 0.06
CA PRO A 106 -12.10 -11.29 -1.10
C PRO A 106 -11.26 -10.28 -1.90
N ILE A 107 -11.27 -10.41 -3.22
CA ILE A 107 -10.70 -9.43 -4.14
C ILE A 107 -11.83 -8.52 -4.61
N ARG A 108 -11.73 -7.22 -4.31
CA ARG A 108 -12.72 -6.19 -4.69
C ARG A 108 -12.07 -5.22 -5.67
N VAL A 109 -12.70 -5.01 -6.82
CA VAL A 109 -12.15 -4.16 -7.90
C VAL A 109 -13.14 -3.11 -8.40
N GLU A 110 -14.33 -3.07 -7.80
CA GLU A 110 -15.44 -2.23 -8.24
C GLU A 110 -15.26 -0.75 -7.85
N ASP A 111 -14.44 -0.50 -6.83
CA ASP A 111 -14.19 0.83 -6.25
C ASP A 111 -12.85 1.38 -6.72
N TYR A 112 -12.88 2.18 -7.78
CA TYR A 112 -11.67 2.66 -8.44
C TYR A 112 -10.71 3.45 -7.52
N PRO A 113 -11.16 4.43 -6.69
CA PRO A 113 -10.30 5.08 -5.70
C PRO A 113 -9.59 4.11 -4.74
N VAL A 114 -10.33 3.12 -4.20
CA VAL A 114 -9.76 2.11 -3.31
C VAL A 114 -8.78 1.22 -4.07
N LEU A 115 -9.14 0.79 -5.28
CA LEU A 115 -8.33 -0.07 -6.11
C LEU A 115 -6.99 0.58 -6.47
N LEU A 116 -6.98 1.88 -6.80
CA LEU A 116 -5.75 2.63 -7.04
C LEU A 116 -4.85 2.65 -5.81
N ALA A 117 -5.39 3.03 -4.65
CA ALA A 117 -4.61 3.11 -3.42
C ALA A 117 -4.07 1.74 -2.98
N SER A 118 -4.91 0.70 -3.03
CA SER A 118 -4.55 -0.68 -2.72
C SER A 118 -3.46 -1.24 -3.65
N THR A 119 -3.56 -0.95 -4.96
CA THR A 119 -2.55 -1.35 -5.93
C THR A 119 -1.22 -0.65 -5.66
N ALA A 120 -1.24 0.64 -5.30
CA ALA A 120 -0.02 1.39 -4.99
C ALA A 120 0.65 0.86 -3.72
N ASP A 121 -0.14 0.56 -2.69
CA ASP A 121 0.36 -0.03 -1.44
C ASP A 121 1.07 -1.36 -1.70
N LYS A 122 0.41 -2.27 -2.42
CA LYS A 122 0.99 -3.57 -2.81
C LYS A 122 2.26 -3.43 -3.64
N ILE A 123 2.32 -2.49 -4.59
CA ILE A 123 3.54 -2.21 -5.37
C ILE A 123 4.69 -1.84 -4.43
N VAL A 124 4.46 -0.89 -3.51
CA VAL A 124 5.49 -0.42 -2.58
C VAL A 124 5.94 -1.55 -1.66
N ALA A 125 4.98 -2.29 -1.09
CA ALA A 125 5.26 -3.36 -0.15
C ALA A 125 6.07 -4.50 -0.79
N LEU A 126 5.61 -5.03 -1.92
CA LEU A 126 6.26 -6.14 -2.61
C LEU A 126 7.64 -5.75 -3.18
N THR A 127 7.76 -4.53 -3.70
CA THR A 127 9.06 -4.01 -4.17
C THR A 127 10.05 -3.85 -3.02
N SER A 128 9.57 -3.36 -1.87
CA SER A 128 10.38 -3.19 -0.68
C SER A 128 10.83 -4.53 -0.10
N LEU A 129 9.94 -5.52 -0.07
CA LEU A 129 10.24 -6.91 0.28
C LEU A 129 11.33 -7.50 -0.61
N TRP A 130 11.16 -7.41 -1.94
CA TRP A 130 12.15 -7.91 -2.89
C TRP A 130 13.53 -7.26 -2.69
N ARG A 131 13.57 -5.93 -2.54
CA ARG A 131 14.81 -5.21 -2.29
C ARG A 131 15.48 -5.66 -1.00
N ARG A 132 14.72 -5.89 0.08
CA ARG A 132 15.28 -6.41 1.35
C ARG A 132 15.83 -7.82 1.18
N ALA A 133 15.09 -8.69 0.49
CA ALA A 133 15.55 -10.04 0.19
C ALA A 133 16.89 -10.00 -0.55
N ARG A 134 17.01 -9.17 -1.59
CA ARG A 134 18.27 -8.98 -2.33
C ARG A 134 19.41 -8.45 -1.46
N ALA A 135 19.12 -7.52 -0.55
CA ALA A 135 20.13 -6.93 0.32
C ALA A 135 20.74 -7.95 1.30
N THR A 136 20.08 -9.08 1.56
CA THR A 136 20.63 -10.13 2.42
C THR A 136 21.70 -11.00 1.73
N GLY A 137 21.79 -10.97 0.40
CA GLY A 137 22.63 -11.88 -0.38
C GLY A 137 22.07 -13.30 -0.55
N ASP A 138 21.06 -13.68 0.24
CA ASP A 138 20.36 -14.97 0.16
C ASP A 138 18.85 -14.77 0.18
N VAL A 139 18.32 -14.50 -1.02
CA VAL A 139 16.88 -14.25 -1.24
C VAL A 139 16.03 -15.44 -0.79
N THR A 140 16.51 -16.67 -1.05
CA THR A 140 15.79 -17.90 -0.72
C THR A 140 15.64 -18.03 0.78
N ALA A 141 16.73 -17.97 1.54
CA ALA A 141 16.66 -18.05 3.00
C ALA A 141 15.84 -16.92 3.62
N PHE A 142 15.88 -15.72 3.02
CA PHE A 142 15.06 -14.60 3.46
C PHE A 142 13.55 -14.88 3.31
N LEU A 143 13.13 -15.48 2.19
CA LEU A 143 11.73 -15.80 1.92
C LEU A 143 11.24 -17.02 2.70
N THR A 144 12.06 -18.07 2.86
CA THR A 144 11.70 -19.27 3.64
C THR A 144 11.37 -18.94 5.10
N ARG A 145 11.97 -17.88 5.66
CA ARG A 145 11.64 -17.37 7.01
C ARG A 145 10.31 -16.61 7.09
N ARG A 146 9.59 -16.46 5.97
CA ARG A 146 8.34 -15.69 5.86
C ARG A 146 7.23 -16.50 5.16
N PRO A 147 6.89 -17.70 5.67
CA PRO A 147 5.96 -18.61 5.01
C PRO A 147 4.56 -18.02 4.82
N VAL A 148 4.07 -17.24 5.78
CA VAL A 148 2.75 -16.57 5.70
C VAL A 148 2.70 -15.63 4.49
N LEU A 149 3.72 -14.78 4.33
CA LEU A 149 3.81 -13.85 3.22
C LEU A 149 3.95 -14.55 1.87
N CYS A 150 4.73 -15.64 1.80
CA CYS A 150 4.81 -16.47 0.59
C CYS A 150 3.46 -17.12 0.26
N GLY A 151 2.69 -17.52 1.27
CA GLY A 151 1.33 -18.05 1.12
C GLY A 151 0.34 -17.05 0.51
N LEU A 152 0.59 -15.75 0.64
CA LEU A 152 -0.25 -14.69 0.05
C LEU A 152 0.09 -14.36 -1.41
N LEU A 153 1.21 -14.84 -1.97
CA LEU A 153 1.59 -14.54 -3.35
C LEU A 153 0.51 -14.95 -4.38
N PRO A 154 -0.14 -16.12 -4.28
CA PRO A 154 -1.25 -16.46 -5.18
C PRO A 154 -2.43 -15.48 -5.08
N HIS A 155 -2.76 -15.01 -3.87
CA HIS A 155 -3.80 -14.00 -3.69
C HIS A 155 -3.43 -12.68 -4.36
N PHE A 156 -2.20 -12.17 -4.17
CA PHE A 156 -1.76 -10.95 -4.82
C PHE A 156 -1.70 -11.08 -6.35
N ARG A 157 -1.37 -12.27 -6.86
CA ARG A 157 -1.43 -12.57 -8.29
C ARG A 157 -2.86 -12.51 -8.83
N ALA A 158 -3.81 -13.12 -8.14
CA ALA A 158 -5.23 -13.05 -8.49
C ALA A 158 -5.75 -11.60 -8.43
N PHE A 159 -5.37 -10.84 -7.41
CA PHE A 159 -5.68 -9.41 -7.30
C PHE A 159 -5.15 -8.63 -8.51
N GLN A 160 -3.87 -8.82 -8.87
CA GLN A 160 -3.26 -8.13 -10.00
C GLN A 160 -3.98 -8.44 -11.31
N GLN A 161 -4.38 -9.69 -11.54
CA GLN A 161 -5.13 -10.10 -12.73
C GLN A 161 -6.52 -9.44 -12.78
N ALA A 162 -7.24 -9.41 -11.66
CA ALA A 162 -8.54 -8.77 -11.56
C ALA A 162 -8.46 -7.24 -11.74
N ALA A 163 -7.45 -6.60 -11.16
CA ALA A 163 -7.24 -5.15 -11.21
C ALA A 163 -6.79 -4.65 -12.60
N ARG A 164 -6.15 -5.50 -13.41
CA ARG A 164 -5.45 -5.14 -14.66
C ARG A 164 -6.27 -4.28 -15.62
N VAL A 165 -7.57 -4.53 -15.75
CA VAL A 165 -8.44 -3.83 -16.70
C VAL A 165 -8.95 -2.50 -16.17
N TRP A 166 -8.80 -2.24 -14.87
CA TRP A 166 -9.35 -1.08 -14.17
C TRP A 166 -8.29 -0.03 -13.85
N VAL A 167 -7.08 -0.44 -13.49
CA VAL A 167 -5.97 0.48 -13.14
C VAL A 167 -5.16 0.88 -14.38
N PRO A 168 -4.39 2.00 -14.33
CA PRO A 168 -3.49 2.36 -15.41
C PRO A 168 -2.54 1.21 -15.79
N ALA A 169 -2.34 0.99 -17.09
CA ALA A 169 -1.54 -0.14 -17.58
C ALA A 169 -0.12 -0.17 -17.01
N SER A 170 0.50 1.00 -16.83
CA SER A 170 1.83 1.13 -16.21
C SER A 170 1.84 0.66 -14.75
N MET A 171 0.76 0.90 -14.01
CA MET A 171 0.61 0.48 -12.62
C MET A 171 0.46 -1.04 -12.51
N SER A 172 -0.42 -1.62 -13.35
CA SER A 172 -0.57 -3.08 -13.42
C SER A 172 0.73 -3.76 -13.80
N ALA A 173 1.49 -3.21 -14.76
CA ALA A 173 2.77 -3.77 -15.18
C ALA A 173 3.83 -3.71 -14.05
N HIS A 174 3.83 -2.65 -13.24
CA HIS A 174 4.72 -2.53 -12.09
C HIS A 174 4.40 -3.59 -11.02
N LEU A 175 3.13 -3.77 -10.68
CA LEU A 175 2.72 -4.82 -9.73
C LEU A 175 3.07 -6.22 -10.25
N ASP A 176 2.79 -6.50 -11.53
CA ASP A 176 3.16 -7.76 -12.19
C ASP A 176 4.66 -8.06 -12.09
N ALA A 177 5.51 -7.06 -12.38
CA ALA A 177 6.96 -7.20 -12.31
C ALA A 177 7.46 -7.49 -10.88
N ALA A 178 6.89 -6.82 -9.87
CA ALA A 178 7.23 -7.06 -8.46
C ALA A 178 6.83 -8.48 -8.02
N LEU A 179 5.64 -8.94 -8.39
CA LEU A 179 5.15 -10.29 -8.09
C LEU A 179 5.99 -11.37 -8.77
N ALA A 180 6.29 -11.21 -10.07
CA ALA A 180 7.03 -12.21 -10.84
C ALA A 180 8.44 -12.45 -10.26
N GLN A 181 9.06 -11.43 -9.67
CA GLN A 181 10.36 -11.57 -9.00
C GLN A 181 10.24 -12.41 -7.72
N LEU A 182 9.24 -12.14 -6.89
CA LEU A 182 9.00 -12.84 -5.64
C LEU A 182 8.58 -14.30 -5.86
N GLU A 183 7.66 -14.55 -6.79
CA GLU A 183 7.18 -15.90 -7.13
C GLU A 183 8.29 -16.80 -7.64
N ARG A 184 9.15 -16.29 -8.54
CA ARG A 184 10.32 -17.05 -9.03
C ARG A 184 11.26 -17.44 -7.90
N ALA A 185 11.53 -16.52 -6.97
CA ALA A 185 12.41 -16.78 -5.85
C ALA A 185 11.78 -17.73 -4.81
N ALA A 186 10.48 -17.59 -4.52
CA ALA A 186 9.77 -18.50 -3.63
C ALA A 186 9.71 -19.92 -4.20
N ALA A 187 9.46 -20.07 -5.50
CA ALA A 187 9.45 -21.38 -6.18
C ALA A 187 10.83 -22.06 -6.20
N ALA A 188 11.91 -21.27 -6.26
CA ALA A 188 13.27 -21.80 -6.19
C ALA A 188 13.65 -22.31 -4.79
N GLY A 189 13.06 -21.74 -3.74
CA GLY A 189 13.28 -22.16 -2.34
C GLY A 189 12.43 -23.33 -1.85
N ALA A 190 11.38 -23.69 -2.60
CA ALA A 190 10.53 -24.84 -2.29
C ALA A 190 11.01 -26.16 -2.93
N ARG A 191 12.10 -26.11 -3.70
CA ARG A 191 12.77 -27.27 -4.32
C ARG A 191 13.94 -27.72 -3.46
#